data_AF-A0A410PNV0-F1
#
_entry.id   AF-A0A410PNV0-F1
#
_cell.length_a   1.000
_cell.length_b   1.000
_cell.length_c   1.000
_cell.angle_alpha   90.00
_cell.angle_beta   90.00
_cell.angle_gamma   90.00
#
_symmetry.space_group_name_H-M   'P 1'
#
loop_
_entity.id
_entity.type
_entity.pdbx_description
1 polymer ?
#
loop_
_entity_poly.entity_id
_entity_poly.type
_entity_poly.pdbx_seq_one_letter_code
_entity_poly.pdbx_strand_id
1 'polypeptide(L)'
;MLFFLYLGGLCSIVLFALLIKKRQKKIGIKILISLIVSVFISLILPMLIWTVGKKEVLYENKINRSNDIYYFYDEKCYAELIGGNKTKQYAVKTAGNNLVENFDFNKVQIINIDYSEKPKFEEVQYYRKTRLNGNNFISKEINEMFGGREGWKESLLQTKIKLYLPSDSIKGI
;
A
#
# COMPACT_ATOMS: atom_id res chain seq x y z
N MET A 1 9.16 -16.58 13.57
CA MET A 1 8.87 -17.84 12.84
C MET A 1 10.04 -18.29 11.96
N LEU A 2 10.55 -17.44 11.04
CA LEU A 2 11.70 -17.76 10.17
C LEU A 2 12.96 -18.20 10.94
N PHE A 3 13.30 -17.53 12.04
CA PHE A 3 14.47 -17.89 12.87
C PHE A 3 14.45 -19.35 13.36
N PHE A 4 13.30 -19.84 13.84
CA PHE A 4 13.15 -21.23 14.30
C PHE A 4 13.20 -22.24 13.15
N LEU A 5 12.75 -21.85 11.96
CA LEU A 5 12.87 -22.65 10.73
C LEU A 5 14.34 -22.82 10.30
N TYR A 6 15.13 -21.74 10.32
CA TYR A 6 16.56 -21.81 10.00
C TYR A 6 17.35 -22.62 11.04
N LEU A 7 17.03 -22.45 12.33
CA LEU A 7 17.68 -23.20 13.41
C LEU A 7 17.36 -24.70 13.33
N GLY A 8 16.09 -25.07 13.08
CA GLY A 8 15.66 -26.45 12.86
C GLY A 8 16.28 -27.08 11.60
N GLY A 9 16.44 -26.27 10.54
CA GLY A 9 17.19 -26.61 9.32
C GLY A 9 18.63 -27.02 9.62
N LEU A 10 19.37 -26.14 10.30
CA LEU A 10 20.76 -26.36 10.70
C LEU A 10 20.93 -27.58 11.61
N CYS A 11 20.08 -27.71 12.64
CA CYS A 11 20.10 -28.87 13.53
C CYS A 11 19.91 -30.18 12.77
N SER A 12 18.98 -30.22 11.81
CA SER A 12 18.70 -31.43 11.04
C SER A 12 19.84 -31.83 10.10
N ILE A 13 20.53 -30.84 9.51
CA ILE A 13 21.73 -31.08 8.69
C ILE A 13 22.87 -31.66 9.54
N VAL A 14 23.09 -31.10 10.73
CA VAL A 14 24.10 -31.61 11.69
C VAL A 14 23.76 -33.05 12.12
N LEU A 15 22.48 -33.31 12.43
CA LEU A 15 22.00 -34.65 12.83
C LEU A 15 22.17 -35.66 11.69
N PHE A 16 21.88 -35.26 10.45
CA PHE A 16 22.09 -36.07 9.26
C PHE A 16 23.57 -36.45 9.06
N ALA A 17 24.48 -35.48 9.18
CA ALA A 17 25.92 -35.72 9.08
C ALA A 17 26.43 -36.71 10.14
N LEU A 18 25.96 -36.57 11.38
CA LEU A 18 26.29 -37.49 12.48
C LEU A 18 25.76 -38.92 12.23
N LEU A 19 24.57 -39.06 11.65
CA LEU A 19 23.96 -40.37 11.36
C LEU A 19 24.62 -41.09 10.18
N ILE A 20 25.07 -40.36 9.16
CA ILE A 20 25.88 -40.93 8.06
C ILE A 20 27.19 -41.49 8.62
N LYS A 21 27.87 -40.75 9.51
CA LYS A 21 29.11 -41.18 10.15
C LYS A 21 28.91 -42.49 10.95
N LYS A 22 27.74 -42.69 11.56
CA LYS A 22 27.36 -43.92 12.30
C LYS A 22 26.82 -45.06 11.42
N ARG A 23 26.96 -44.99 10.09
CA ARG A 23 26.42 -45.97 9.11
C ARG A 23 24.89 -46.18 9.16
N GLN A 24 24.14 -45.29 9.79
CA GLN A 24 22.67 -45.36 9.90
C GLN A 24 21.98 -44.64 8.73
N LYS A 25 22.43 -44.92 7.50
CA LYS A 25 22.02 -44.20 6.29
C LYS A 25 20.50 -44.17 6.08
N LYS A 26 19.80 -45.27 6.39
CA LYS A 26 18.33 -45.36 6.25
C LYS A 26 17.59 -44.36 7.15
N ILE A 27 18.07 -44.12 8.36
CA ILE A 27 17.46 -43.17 9.32
C ILE A 27 17.81 -41.74 8.94
N GLY A 28 19.05 -41.49 8.52
CA GLY A 28 19.46 -40.19 7.98
C GLY A 28 18.58 -39.76 6.80
N ILE A 29 18.34 -40.64 5.83
CA ILE A 29 17.49 -40.34 4.66
C ILE A 29 16.07 -39.97 5.10
N LYS A 30 15.47 -40.68 6.06
CA LYS A 30 14.14 -40.35 6.58
C LYS A 30 14.08 -38.96 7.22
N ILE A 31 15.11 -38.58 7.98
CA ILE A 31 15.20 -37.25 8.59
C ILE A 31 15.35 -36.17 7.52
N LEU A 32 16.18 -36.41 6.50
CA LEU A 32 16.34 -35.48 5.39
C LEU A 32 15.03 -35.29 4.61
N ILE A 33 14.30 -36.37 4.32
CA ILE A 33 12.98 -36.28 3.67
C ILE A 33 12.01 -35.48 4.55
N SER A 34 11.94 -35.77 5.85
CA SER A 34 11.09 -35.02 6.78
C SER A 34 11.43 -33.53 6.81
N LEU A 35 12.72 -33.17 6.73
CA LEU A 35 13.17 -31.79 6.66
C LEU A 35 12.67 -31.11 5.39
N ILE A 36 12.88 -31.74 4.23
CA ILE A 36 12.47 -31.22 2.93
C ILE A 36 10.96 -31.02 2.89
N VAL A 37 10.19 -32.01 3.35
CA VAL A 37 8.73 -31.93 3.44
C VAL A 37 8.29 -30.80 4.37
N SER A 38 8.93 -30.65 5.53
CA SER A 38 8.63 -29.55 6.46
C SER A 38 8.90 -28.18 5.85
N VAL A 39 10.03 -28.00 5.16
CA VAL A 39 10.36 -26.75 4.44
C VAL A 39 9.34 -26.50 3.34
N PHE A 40 8.96 -27.55 2.61
CA PHE A 40 7.97 -27.44 1.54
C PHE A 40 6.61 -26.96 2.06
N ILE A 41 6.11 -27.57 3.14
CA ILE A 41 4.80 -27.23 3.71
C ILE A 41 4.81 -25.83 4.38
N SER A 42 5.93 -25.43 4.97
CA SER A 42 6.00 -24.17 5.73
C SER A 42 6.34 -22.93 4.89
N LEU A 43 7.03 -23.09 3.76
CA LEU A 43 7.51 -21.96 2.95
C LEU A 43 6.99 -22.03 1.52
N ILE A 44 7.22 -23.14 0.83
CA ILE A 44 6.94 -23.26 -0.60
C ILE A 44 5.43 -23.32 -0.84
N LEU A 45 4.71 -24.14 -0.07
CA LEU A 45 3.27 -24.32 -0.24
C LEU A 45 2.48 -23.03 0.04
N PRO A 46 2.69 -22.28 1.13
CA PRO A 46 2.02 -20.99 1.36
C PRO A 46 2.32 -19.99 0.25
N MET A 47 3.56 -19.93 -0.23
CA MET A 47 3.96 -19.05 -1.32
C MET A 47 3.27 -19.42 -2.63
N LEU A 48 3.15 -20.71 -2.95
CA LEU A 48 2.42 -21.20 -4.12
C LEU A 48 0.94 -20.84 -4.05
N ILE A 49 0.32 -21.05 -2.89
CA ILE A 49 -1.10 -20.72 -2.70
C ILE A 49 -1.32 -19.21 -2.82
N TRP A 50 -0.44 -18.38 -2.25
CA TRP A 50 -0.52 -16.93 -2.41
C TRP A 50 -0.36 -16.48 -3.87
N THR A 51 0.60 -17.06 -4.59
CA THR A 51 0.91 -16.68 -5.98
C THR A 51 -0.16 -17.13 -6.96
N VAL A 52 -0.69 -18.34 -6.84
CA VAL A 52 -1.66 -18.92 -7.79
C VAL A 52 -3.10 -18.74 -7.35
N GLY A 53 -3.37 -18.67 -6.04
CA GLY A 53 -4.72 -18.58 -5.48
C GLY A 53 -5.50 -17.37 -5.98
N LYS A 54 -6.82 -17.53 -6.10
CA LYS A 54 -7.74 -16.48 -6.54
C LYS A 54 -7.75 -15.36 -5.50
N LYS A 55 -7.44 -14.13 -5.91
CA LYS A 55 -7.48 -12.96 -5.04
C LYS A 55 -8.82 -12.26 -5.15
N GLU A 56 -9.30 -11.73 -4.04
CA GLU A 56 -10.26 -10.65 -4.04
C GLU A 56 -9.52 -9.31 -3.92
N VAL A 57 -10.13 -8.28 -4.50
CA VAL A 57 -9.55 -6.96 -4.64
C VAL A 57 -10.55 -5.96 -4.11
N LEU A 58 -10.09 -5.09 -3.21
CA LEU A 58 -10.87 -3.98 -2.69
C LEU A 58 -10.11 -2.67 -2.94
N TYR A 59 -10.84 -1.63 -3.29
CA TYR A 59 -10.31 -0.29 -3.46
C TYR A 59 -10.71 0.56 -2.26
N GLU A 60 -9.74 1.22 -1.64
CA GLU A 60 -9.95 2.06 -0.49
C GLU A 60 -9.24 3.40 -0.68
N ASN A 61 -9.87 4.46 -0.18
CA ASN A 61 -9.31 5.80 -0.22
C ASN A 61 -8.93 6.19 1.20
N LYS A 62 -7.68 6.61 1.42
CA LYS A 62 -7.24 7.17 2.69
C LYS A 62 -6.91 8.66 2.49
N ILE A 63 -7.47 9.51 3.34
CA ILE A 63 -7.11 10.93 3.39
C ILE A 63 -5.82 11.01 4.21
N ASN A 64 -4.71 11.32 3.54
CA ASN A 64 -3.39 11.38 4.16
C ASN A 64 -3.16 12.75 4.81
N ARG A 65 -3.64 13.81 4.16
CA ARG A 65 -3.51 15.19 4.62
C ARG A 65 -4.77 15.96 4.25
N SER A 66 -5.26 16.77 5.18
CA SER A 66 -6.36 17.71 4.96
C SER A 66 -5.94 19.04 5.57
N ASN A 67 -5.86 20.07 4.73
CA ASN A 67 -5.48 21.40 5.15
C ASN A 67 -6.53 22.39 4.66
N ASP A 68 -6.99 23.23 5.59
CA ASP A 68 -7.83 24.37 5.27
C ASP A 68 -7.02 25.41 4.51
N ILE A 69 -7.62 26.00 3.49
CA ILE A 69 -7.07 27.15 2.78
C ILE A 69 -7.69 28.39 3.45
N TYR A 70 -6.91 29.07 4.29
CA TYR A 70 -7.41 30.18 5.10
C TYR A 70 -7.72 31.44 4.28
N TYR A 71 -8.85 32.06 4.60
CA TYR A 71 -9.26 33.38 4.13
C TYR A 71 -8.68 34.50 5.00
N PHE A 72 -8.36 35.63 4.37
CA PHE A 72 -8.59 36.92 4.99
C PHE A 72 -9.91 37.46 4.41
N TYR A 73 -10.72 38.04 5.28
CA TYR A 73 -12.16 38.36 5.12
C TYR A 73 -12.57 39.14 3.85
N ASP A 74 -11.62 39.63 3.03
CA ASP A 74 -11.89 40.54 1.91
C ASP A 74 -11.39 40.08 0.53
N GLU A 75 -10.64 38.98 0.41
CA GLU A 75 -10.16 38.55 -0.91
C GLU A 75 -10.28 37.03 -1.10
N LYS A 76 -10.87 36.62 -2.23
CA LYS A 76 -11.17 35.20 -2.50
C LYS A 76 -9.87 34.40 -2.64
N CYS A 77 -9.86 33.13 -2.21
CA CYS A 77 -8.78 32.20 -2.54
C CYS A 77 -8.88 31.85 -4.03
N TYR A 78 -7.75 31.76 -4.74
CA TYR A 78 -7.76 31.37 -6.15
C TYR A 78 -6.76 30.24 -6.42
N ALA A 79 -7.17 29.28 -7.24
CA ALA A 79 -6.24 28.38 -7.91
C ALA A 79 -5.95 28.93 -9.30
N GLU A 80 -4.68 29.17 -9.58
CA GLU A 80 -4.20 29.65 -10.87
C GLU A 80 -3.40 28.56 -11.56
N LEU A 81 -3.68 28.34 -12.84
CA LEU A 81 -2.85 27.46 -13.67
C LEU A 81 -1.56 28.19 -14.04
N ILE A 82 -0.43 27.70 -13.56
CA ILE A 82 0.90 28.28 -13.82
C ILE A 82 1.75 27.25 -14.60
N GLY A 83 2.56 27.73 -15.54
CA GLY A 83 3.53 26.93 -16.28
C GLY A 83 3.13 26.56 -17.72
N GLY A 84 4.10 26.09 -18.50
CA GLY A 84 3.90 25.68 -19.89
C GLY A 84 3.32 24.27 -20.03
N ASN A 85 3.04 23.83 -21.28
CA ASN A 85 2.31 22.58 -21.57
C ASN A 85 2.84 21.30 -20.91
N LYS A 86 4.12 21.23 -20.53
CA LYS A 86 4.74 20.04 -19.90
C LYS A 86 4.90 20.14 -18.37
N THR A 87 4.66 21.30 -17.77
CA THR A 87 4.84 21.56 -16.33
C THR A 87 3.67 22.34 -15.75
N LYS A 88 2.44 22.06 -16.23
CA LYS A 88 1.23 22.71 -15.73
C LYS A 88 1.07 22.38 -14.24
N GLN A 89 0.92 23.41 -13.43
CA GLN A 89 0.70 23.30 -12.00
C GLN A 89 -0.46 24.20 -11.59
N TYR A 90 -1.22 23.78 -10.58
CA TYR A 90 -2.14 24.67 -9.88
C TYR A 90 -1.40 25.29 -8.70
N ALA A 91 -1.17 26.59 -8.78
CA ALA A 91 -0.73 27.38 -7.65
C ALA A 91 -1.96 27.79 -6.84
N VAL A 92 -2.08 27.27 -5.63
CA VAL A 92 -3.10 27.72 -4.69
C VAL A 92 -2.54 28.94 -3.98
N LYS A 93 -3.23 30.07 -4.14
CA LYS A 93 -2.83 31.34 -3.54
C LYS A 93 -3.91 31.84 -2.60
N THR A 94 -3.46 32.48 -1.53
CA THR A 94 -4.34 33.27 -0.67
C THR A 94 -4.72 34.58 -1.33
N ALA A 95 -5.77 35.19 -0.77
CA ALA A 95 -6.16 36.59 -0.90
C ALA A 95 -5.04 37.56 -1.36
N GLY A 96 -3.99 37.69 -0.54
CA GLY A 96 -2.86 38.61 -0.77
C GLY A 96 -1.82 38.11 -1.77
N ASN A 97 -2.18 37.21 -2.68
CA ASN A 97 -1.30 36.59 -3.70
C ASN A 97 -0.12 35.80 -3.11
N ASN A 98 -0.16 35.48 -1.80
CA ASN A 98 0.85 34.62 -1.18
C ASN A 98 0.59 33.17 -1.59
N LEU A 99 1.64 32.53 -2.11
CA LEU A 99 1.61 31.12 -2.49
C LEU A 99 1.45 30.24 -1.26
N VAL A 100 0.41 29.40 -1.25
CA VAL A 100 0.18 28.39 -0.21
C VAL A 100 0.93 27.12 -0.58
N GLU A 101 0.61 26.56 -1.75
CA GLU A 101 1.20 25.31 -2.22
C GLU A 101 1.02 25.20 -3.74
N ASN A 102 1.97 24.52 -4.40
CA ASN A 102 1.88 24.20 -5.82
C ASN A 102 1.56 22.72 -5.98
N PHE A 103 0.57 22.42 -6.81
CA PHE A 103 0.15 21.06 -7.10
C PHE A 103 0.33 20.74 -8.58
N ASP A 104 0.79 19.53 -8.88
CA ASP A 104 0.88 19.02 -10.25
C ASP A 104 -0.53 18.89 -10.85
N PHE A 105 -0.76 19.53 -11.99
CA PHE A 105 -2.05 19.52 -12.68
C PHE A 105 -2.62 18.11 -12.89
N ASN A 106 -1.77 17.14 -13.22
CA ASN A 106 -2.21 15.77 -13.51
C ASN A 106 -2.71 15.02 -12.27
N LYS A 107 -2.36 15.51 -11.08
CA LYS A 107 -2.76 14.92 -9.79
C LYS A 107 -3.95 15.64 -9.17
N VAL A 108 -4.30 16.81 -9.66
CA VAL A 108 -5.36 17.65 -9.09
C VAL A 108 -6.73 17.27 -9.65
N GLN A 109 -7.69 17.12 -8.76
CA GLN A 109 -9.11 17.07 -9.06
C GLN A 109 -9.78 18.26 -8.40
N ILE A 110 -10.42 19.12 -9.19
CA ILE A 110 -11.18 20.25 -8.68
C ILE A 110 -12.58 19.77 -8.29
N ILE A 111 -13.01 20.14 -7.10
CA ILE A 111 -14.35 19.89 -6.58
C ILE A 111 -14.96 21.25 -6.29
N ASN A 112 -16.04 21.56 -7.02
CA ASN A 112 -16.77 22.80 -6.82
C ASN A 112 -17.56 22.70 -5.51
N ILE A 113 -17.35 23.67 -4.64
CA ILE A 113 -18.09 23.83 -3.38
C ILE A 113 -18.87 25.14 -3.39
N ASP A 114 -19.89 25.23 -2.56
CA ASP A 114 -20.56 26.50 -2.28
C ASP A 114 -19.68 27.41 -1.41
N TYR A 115 -19.88 28.72 -1.47
CA TYR A 115 -19.15 29.70 -0.64
C TYR A 115 -19.46 29.55 0.85
N SER A 116 -20.52 28.83 1.21
CA SER A 116 -20.83 28.45 2.60
C SER A 116 -19.85 27.40 3.16
N GLU A 117 -19.19 26.63 2.30
CA GLU A 117 -18.18 25.64 2.68
C GLU A 117 -16.78 26.26 2.66
N LYS A 118 -15.91 25.81 3.58
CA LYS A 118 -14.52 26.28 3.63
C LYS A 118 -13.69 25.60 2.54
N PRO A 119 -12.95 26.36 1.72
CA PRO A 119 -12.01 25.81 0.78
C PRO A 119 -10.89 25.10 1.50
N LYS A 120 -10.50 23.97 0.93
CA LYS A 120 -9.49 23.09 1.50
C LYS A 120 -8.88 22.27 0.39
N PHE A 121 -7.76 21.65 0.71
CA PHE A 121 -7.24 20.59 -0.12
C PHE A 121 -7.09 19.30 0.68
N GLU A 122 -7.35 18.19 0.02
CA GLU A 122 -7.16 16.85 0.58
C GLU A 122 -6.23 16.05 -0.32
N GLU A 123 -5.14 15.55 0.25
CA GLU A 123 -4.32 14.54 -0.41
C GLU A 123 -4.94 13.17 -0.16
N VAL A 124 -5.56 12.61 -1.20
CA VAL A 124 -6.25 11.33 -1.15
C VAL A 124 -5.39 10.28 -1.84
N GLN A 125 -5.02 9.26 -1.09
CA GLN A 125 -4.28 8.11 -1.59
C GLN A 125 -5.24 6.96 -1.84
N TYR A 126 -5.17 6.43 -3.07
CA TYR A 126 -6.01 5.34 -3.52
C TYR A 126 -5.21 4.06 -3.41
N TYR A 127 -5.68 3.17 -2.55
CA TYR A 127 -5.06 1.88 -2.32
C TYR A 127 -5.85 0.77 -2.99
N ARG A 128 -5.11 -0.18 -3.54
CA ARG A 128 -5.62 -1.50 -3.87
C ARG A 128 -5.21 -2.44 -2.77
N LYS A 129 -6.21 -2.98 -2.06
CA LYS A 129 -6.05 -4.05 -1.10
C LYS A 129 -6.33 -5.38 -1.79
N THR A 130 -5.43 -6.35 -1.62
CA THR A 130 -5.61 -7.70 -2.15
C THR A 130 -5.40 -8.76 -1.08
N ARG A 131 -6.23 -9.79 -1.10
CA ARG A 131 -6.09 -10.98 -0.27
C ARG A 131 -6.60 -12.21 -1.02
N LEU A 132 -6.21 -13.41 -0.61
CA LEU A 132 -6.81 -14.65 -1.09
C LEU A 132 -8.29 -14.69 -0.73
N ASN A 133 -9.09 -15.04 -1.73
CA ASN A 133 -10.52 -15.19 -1.60
C ASN A 133 -10.86 -16.42 -0.74
N GLY A 134 -11.88 -16.29 0.10
CA GLY A 134 -12.44 -17.37 0.91
C GLY A 134 -12.12 -17.23 2.39
N ASN A 135 -13.07 -17.65 3.22
CA ASN A 135 -13.00 -17.55 4.68
C ASN A 135 -12.47 -18.84 5.35
N ASN A 136 -11.78 -19.70 4.61
CA ASN A 136 -11.23 -20.92 5.17
C ASN A 136 -9.92 -20.64 5.94
N PHE A 137 -9.51 -21.57 6.79
CA PHE A 137 -8.32 -21.45 7.63
C PHE A 137 -7.05 -21.20 6.81
N ILE A 138 -6.88 -21.90 5.68
CA ILE A 138 -5.70 -21.78 4.81
C ILE A 138 -5.59 -20.37 4.21
N SER A 139 -6.66 -19.85 3.63
CA SER A 139 -6.70 -18.49 3.08
C SER A 139 -6.43 -17.46 4.17
N LYS A 140 -6.99 -17.63 5.37
CA LYS A 140 -6.77 -16.72 6.50
C LYS A 140 -5.29 -16.68 6.92
N GLU A 141 -4.69 -17.83 7.19
CA GLU A 141 -3.28 -17.92 7.59
C GLU A 141 -2.34 -17.33 6.53
N ILE A 142 -2.57 -17.67 5.26
CA ILE A 142 -1.73 -17.20 4.17
C ILE A 142 -1.92 -15.69 3.94
N ASN A 143 -3.13 -15.18 4.11
CA ASN A 143 -3.41 -13.74 4.09
C ASN A 143 -2.66 -13.02 5.21
N GLU A 144 -2.62 -13.55 6.43
CA GLU A 144 -1.84 -12.96 7.53
C GLU A 144 -0.33 -13.01 7.24
N MET A 145 0.17 -14.09 6.65
CA MET A 145 1.59 -14.24 6.30
C MET A 145 2.06 -13.25 5.22
N PHE A 146 1.28 -13.04 4.16
CA PHE A 146 1.71 -12.27 2.97
C PHE A 146 0.99 -10.93 2.77
N GLY A 147 -0.17 -10.77 3.38
CA GLY A 147 -0.93 -9.52 3.43
C GLY A 147 -0.55 -8.61 4.59
N GLY A 148 0.25 -9.08 5.56
CA GLY A 148 0.64 -8.27 6.72
C GLY A 148 -0.41 -8.27 7.83
N ARG A 149 -0.32 -7.32 8.75
CA ARG A 149 -0.98 -7.38 10.08
C ARG A 149 -2.52 -7.50 10.01
N GLU A 150 -3.14 -7.01 8.95
CA GLU A 150 -4.60 -7.05 8.74
C GLU A 150 -5.03 -8.10 7.69
N GLY A 151 -4.10 -8.92 7.19
CA GLY A 151 -4.38 -9.93 6.16
C GLY A 151 -4.56 -9.37 4.74
N TRP A 152 -4.22 -8.10 4.50
CA TRP A 152 -4.41 -7.42 3.21
C TRP A 152 -3.11 -6.84 2.68
N LYS A 153 -2.66 -7.33 1.52
CA LYS A 153 -1.55 -6.68 0.84
C LYS A 153 -2.03 -5.36 0.24
N GLU A 154 -1.61 -4.26 0.85
CA GLU A 154 -1.85 -2.90 0.37
C GLU A 154 -0.84 -2.53 -0.71
N SER A 155 -1.33 -1.97 -1.82
CA SER A 155 -0.50 -1.34 -2.85
C SER A 155 -1.09 0.02 -3.20
N LEU A 156 -0.27 1.06 -3.12
CA LEU A 156 -0.65 2.41 -3.54
C LEU A 156 -0.81 2.40 -5.07
N LEU A 157 -2.00 2.79 -5.55
CA LEU A 157 -2.27 2.94 -6.98
C LEU A 157 -1.89 4.33 -7.46
N GLN A 158 -2.39 5.34 -6.76
CA GLN A 158 -2.25 6.74 -7.13
C GLN A 158 -2.51 7.63 -5.93
N THR A 159 -1.95 8.83 -6.01
CA THR A 159 -2.25 9.94 -5.10
C THR A 159 -2.92 11.03 -5.92
N LYS A 160 -4.10 11.48 -5.50
CA LYS A 160 -4.76 12.65 -6.07
C LYS A 160 -4.90 13.73 -5.02
N ILE A 161 -4.87 14.98 -5.45
CA ILE A 161 -5.12 16.14 -4.62
C ILE A 161 -6.51 16.65 -4.99
N LYS A 162 -7.44 16.61 -4.05
CA LYS A 162 -8.77 17.20 -4.21
C LYS A 162 -8.71 18.64 -3.74
N LEU A 163 -8.90 19.58 -4.67
CA LEU A 163 -9.03 21.00 -4.35
C LEU A 163 -10.52 21.35 -4.28
N TYR A 164 -10.98 21.70 -3.09
CA TYR A 164 -12.34 22.14 -2.83
C TYR A 164 -12.36 23.66 -2.91
N LEU A 165 -12.91 24.21 -3.99
CA LEU A 165 -12.93 25.65 -4.28
C LEU A 165 -14.29 26.07 -4.86
N PRO A 166 -14.76 27.30 -4.61
CA PRO A 166 -15.92 27.83 -5.32
C PRO A 166 -15.66 27.96 -6.83
N SER A 167 -16.69 27.79 -7.65
CA SER A 167 -16.59 27.73 -9.12
C SER A 167 -15.86 28.93 -9.75
N ASP A 168 -16.03 30.13 -9.20
CA ASP A 168 -15.44 31.38 -9.74
C ASP A 168 -14.00 31.62 -9.24
N SER A 169 -13.46 30.69 -8.46
CA SER A 169 -12.15 30.81 -7.81
C SER A 169 -11.01 30.21 -8.63
N ILE A 170 -11.29 29.75 -9.86
CA ILE A 170 -10.28 29.15 -10.73
C ILE A 170 -9.97 30.11 -11.87
N LYS A 171 -8.71 30.52 -11.97
CA LYS A 171 -8.23 31.45 -13.01
C LYS A 171 -7.40 30.69 -14.05
N GLY A 172 -7.67 30.94 -15.33
CA GLY A 172 -6.89 30.41 -16.46
C GLY A 172 -7.32 29.03 -16.97
N ILE A 173 -8.61 28.69 -16.86
CA ILE A 173 -9.23 27.63 -17.69
C ILE A 173 -9.49 28.16 -19.10
#